data_AF-A0A9J7DJF5-F1
#
_entry.id   AF-A0A9J7DJF5-F1
#
_cell.length_a   1.000
_cell.length_b   1.000
_cell.length_c   1.000
_cell.angle_alpha   90.00
_cell.angle_beta   90.00
_cell.angle_gamma   90.00
#
_symmetry.space_group_name_H-M   'P 1'
#
loop_
_entity.id
_entity.type
_entity.pdbx_description
1 polymer ?
#
loop_
_entity_poly.entity_id
_entity_poly.type
_entity_poly.pdbx_seq_one_letter_code
_entity_poly.pdbx_strand_id
1 'polypeptide(L)'
;MENVFSNNRHYNQMSLHRMGTVKIVSLFLIIAVLMFAFTTNVEGIDCFKCVSKNGTNKACDDPFHNNYSTSILESPCMGGRKGRDGLFPATACIKIAGYYDDTGETITVRGCALDSGTLTTDTEIIQLQ
;
A
#
# COMPACT_ATOMS: atom_id res chain seq x y z
N MET A 1 -4.45 -19.25 -70.17
CA MET A 1 -3.57 -19.53 -69.00
C MET A 1 -3.56 -18.38 -67.98
N GLU A 2 -4.52 -17.45 -68.04
CA GLU A 2 -4.56 -16.27 -67.14
C GLU A 2 -5.32 -16.53 -65.82
N ASN A 3 -6.17 -17.56 -65.78
CA ASN A 3 -7.04 -17.84 -64.63
C ASN A 3 -6.31 -18.47 -63.42
N VAL A 4 -5.13 -19.08 -63.63
CA VAL A 4 -4.32 -19.67 -62.54
C VAL A 4 -3.52 -18.60 -61.79
N PHE A 5 -3.09 -17.54 -62.49
CA PHE A 5 -2.29 -16.45 -61.91
C PHE A 5 -3.13 -15.47 -61.05
N SER A 6 -4.40 -15.26 -61.40
CA SER A 6 -5.33 -14.44 -60.61
C SER A 6 -5.70 -15.08 -59.27
N ASN A 7 -5.93 -16.40 -59.27
CA ASN A 7 -6.34 -17.14 -58.06
C ASN A 7 -5.21 -17.21 -57.00
N ASN A 8 -3.96 -17.34 -57.45
CA ASN A 8 -2.78 -17.32 -56.56
C ASN A 8 -2.52 -15.94 -55.92
N ARG A 9 -2.87 -14.82 -56.56
CA ARG A 9 -2.72 -13.48 -55.95
C ARG A 9 -3.74 -13.24 -54.85
N HIS A 10 -4.99 -13.64 -55.03
CA HIS A 10 -6.02 -13.54 -53.98
C HIS A 10 -5.73 -14.43 -52.77
N TYR A 11 -5.21 -15.66 -52.97
CA TYR A 11 -4.82 -16.56 -51.89
C TYR A 11 -3.65 -16.03 -51.05
N ASN A 12 -2.63 -15.46 -51.72
CA ASN A 12 -1.47 -14.86 -51.05
C ASN A 12 -1.81 -13.55 -50.33
N GLN A 13 -2.70 -12.72 -50.87
CA GLN A 13 -3.15 -11.47 -50.24
C GLN A 13 -4.01 -11.73 -48.99
N MET A 14 -4.87 -12.76 -49.03
CA MET A 14 -5.70 -13.18 -47.90
C MET A 14 -4.88 -13.84 -46.77
N SER A 15 -3.81 -14.56 -47.13
CA SER A 15 -2.85 -15.15 -46.18
C SER A 15 -1.98 -14.09 -45.49
N LEU A 16 -1.51 -13.07 -46.22
CA LEU A 16 -0.68 -11.99 -45.70
C LEU A 16 -1.42 -11.09 -44.71
N HIS A 17 -2.69 -10.73 -44.98
CA HIS A 17 -3.54 -10.01 -44.03
C HIS A 17 -3.85 -10.84 -42.79
N ARG A 18 -4.09 -12.15 -42.95
CA ARG A 18 -4.32 -13.09 -41.82
C ARG A 18 -3.09 -13.27 -40.95
N MET A 19 -1.89 -13.21 -41.53
CA MET A 19 -0.62 -13.32 -40.82
C MET A 19 -0.25 -12.01 -40.08
N GLY A 20 -0.61 -10.86 -40.66
CA GLY A 20 -0.49 -9.55 -40.01
C GLY A 20 -1.45 -9.39 -38.83
N THR A 21 -2.71 -9.79 -38.97
CA THR A 21 -3.70 -9.72 -37.87
C THR A 21 -3.36 -10.67 -36.72
N VAL A 22 -2.88 -11.89 -36.99
CA VAL A 22 -2.44 -12.84 -35.95
C VAL A 22 -1.25 -12.29 -35.15
N LYS A 23 -0.27 -11.64 -35.80
CA LYS A 23 0.85 -11.02 -35.10
C LYS A 23 0.43 -9.83 -34.23
N ILE A 24 -0.52 -9.02 -34.71
CA ILE A 24 -1.08 -7.89 -33.96
C ILE A 24 -1.83 -8.39 -32.72
N VAL A 25 -2.70 -9.40 -32.88
CA VAL A 25 -3.45 -9.98 -31.74
C VAL A 25 -2.50 -10.62 -30.73
N SER A 26 -1.48 -11.34 -31.19
CA SER A 26 -0.48 -11.95 -30.31
C SER A 26 0.34 -10.88 -29.56
N LEU A 27 0.70 -9.78 -30.21
CA LEU A 27 1.37 -8.65 -29.56
C LEU A 27 0.50 -7.98 -28.49
N PHE A 28 -0.79 -7.75 -28.77
CA PHE A 28 -1.73 -7.21 -27.78
C PHE A 28 -1.90 -8.15 -26.58
N LEU A 29 -1.96 -9.46 -26.80
CA LEU A 29 -2.02 -10.45 -25.71
C LEU A 29 -0.74 -10.43 -24.85
N ILE A 30 0.44 -10.34 -25.47
CA ILE A 30 1.71 -10.23 -24.75
C ILE A 30 1.75 -8.95 -23.91
N ILE A 31 1.33 -7.81 -24.46
CA ILE A 31 1.26 -6.54 -23.73
C ILE A 31 0.27 -6.61 -22.57
N ALA A 32 -0.90 -7.21 -22.76
CA ALA A 32 -1.90 -7.37 -21.70
C ALA A 32 -1.38 -8.27 -20.55
N VAL A 33 -0.69 -9.37 -20.88
CA VAL A 33 -0.06 -10.26 -19.89
C VAL A 33 1.06 -9.53 -19.13
N LEU A 34 1.88 -8.74 -19.82
CA LEU A 34 2.92 -7.93 -19.18
C LEU A 34 2.29 -6.88 -18.25
N MET A 35 1.27 -6.15 -18.67
CA MET A 35 0.57 -5.17 -17.83
C MET A 35 -0.02 -5.81 -16.55
N PHE A 36 -0.58 -7.02 -16.65
CA PHE A 36 -1.07 -7.76 -15.49
C PHE A 36 0.06 -8.25 -14.58
N ALA A 37 1.21 -8.62 -15.15
CA ALA A 37 2.38 -9.07 -14.38
C ALA A 37 3.05 -7.94 -13.58
N PHE A 38 2.85 -6.67 -13.95
CA PHE A 38 3.45 -5.51 -13.29
C PHE A 38 2.50 -4.74 -12.35
N THR A 39 1.35 -5.30 -11.97
CA THR A 39 0.51 -4.66 -10.95
C THR A 39 1.19 -4.77 -9.59
N THR A 40 1.88 -3.72 -9.17
CA THR A 40 2.36 -3.57 -7.79
C THR A 40 1.19 -3.16 -6.91
N ASN A 41 0.86 -3.95 -5.87
CA ASN A 41 0.00 -3.48 -4.79
C ASN A 41 0.72 -2.32 -4.08
N VAL A 42 0.08 -1.16 -4.00
CA VAL A 42 0.57 -0.06 -3.17
C VAL A 42 0.08 -0.35 -1.75
N GLU A 43 0.97 -0.86 -0.92
CA GLU A 43 0.73 -1.09 0.51
C GLU A 43 0.95 0.23 1.27
N GLY A 44 0.17 0.44 2.34
CA GLY A 44 0.46 1.50 3.31
C GLY A 44 1.71 1.16 4.13
N ILE A 45 2.20 2.09 4.94
CA ILE A 45 3.19 1.74 5.96
C ILE A 45 2.54 0.79 6.98
N ASP A 46 3.37 0.05 7.71
CA ASP A 46 2.92 -0.76 8.85
C ASP A 46 3.42 -0.14 10.14
N CYS A 47 2.57 -0.08 11.17
CA CYS A 47 2.93 0.47 12.46
C CYS A 47 2.50 -0.43 13.60
N PHE A 48 3.25 -0.41 14.69
CA PHE A 48 2.76 -0.97 15.94
C PHE A 48 1.60 -0.13 16.48
N LYS A 49 0.48 -0.76 16.81
CA LYS A 49 -0.72 -0.12 17.35
C LYS A 49 -1.12 -0.79 18.65
N CYS A 50 -0.87 -0.10 19.76
CA CYS A 50 -1.06 -0.68 21.08
C CYS A 50 -1.09 0.40 22.17
N VAL A 51 -1.62 0.04 23.34
CA VAL A 51 -1.55 0.83 24.56
C VAL A 51 -1.05 -0.06 25.70
N SER A 52 -0.17 0.48 26.54
CA SER A 52 0.23 -0.11 27.82
C SER A 52 0.03 0.93 28.91
N LYS A 53 -0.59 0.51 30.02
CA LYS A 53 -0.71 1.33 31.23
C LYS A 53 -0.06 0.56 32.36
N ASN A 54 0.81 1.19 33.15
CA ASN A 54 1.56 0.54 34.23
C ASN A 54 2.25 -0.78 33.81
N GLY A 55 2.70 -0.86 32.56
CA GLY A 55 3.39 -2.04 32.07
C GLY A 55 2.51 -3.27 31.80
N THR A 56 1.19 -3.10 31.67
CA THR A 56 0.23 -4.21 31.41
C THR A 56 0.46 -4.89 30.07
N ASN A 57 1.03 -4.17 29.09
CA ASN A 57 1.34 -4.70 27.77
C ASN A 57 2.83 -4.54 27.47
N LYS A 58 3.60 -5.53 27.93
CA LYS A 58 5.06 -5.54 27.72
C LYS A 58 5.42 -5.48 26.25
N ALA A 59 4.69 -6.12 25.34
CA ALA A 59 4.97 -6.03 23.90
C ALA A 59 4.88 -4.60 23.36
N CYS A 60 4.02 -3.75 23.94
CA CYS A 60 3.89 -2.35 23.57
C CYS A 60 5.00 -1.46 24.15
N ASP A 61 5.43 -1.76 25.39
CA ASP A 61 6.43 -1.00 26.15
C ASP A 61 7.85 -1.11 25.62
N ASP A 62 8.10 -1.99 24.65
CA ASP A 62 9.37 -2.13 23.93
C ASP A 62 10.49 -2.94 24.62
N PRO A 63 10.30 -4.22 24.95
CA PRO A 63 11.41 -5.13 24.89
C PRO A 63 11.78 -5.25 23.41
N PHE A 64 13.02 -4.92 23.03
CA PHE A 64 13.63 -5.17 21.72
C PHE A 64 13.71 -6.68 21.40
N HIS A 65 12.57 -7.36 21.47
CA HIS A 65 12.37 -8.78 21.27
C HIS A 65 11.32 -8.93 20.18
N ASN A 66 11.78 -9.31 19.00
CA ASN A 66 10.99 -9.55 17.79
C ASN A 66 9.98 -10.71 17.89
N ASN A 67 9.83 -11.36 19.04
CA ASN A 67 8.95 -12.52 19.22
C ASN A 67 7.48 -12.15 19.53
N TYR A 68 7.20 -10.86 19.78
CA TYR A 68 5.84 -10.39 20.11
C TYR A 68 5.25 -9.44 19.06
N SER A 69 5.98 -9.15 18.00
CA SER A 69 5.73 -8.00 17.12
C SER A 69 4.55 -8.17 16.18
N THR A 70 4.17 -9.40 15.78
CA THR A 70 3.14 -9.59 14.74
C THR A 70 1.71 -9.35 15.23
N SER A 71 1.41 -9.54 16.53
CA SER A 71 0.04 -9.40 17.05
C SER A 71 -0.38 -7.94 17.29
N ILE A 72 0.57 -7.03 17.38
CA ILE A 72 0.35 -5.58 17.59
C ILE A 72 0.73 -4.76 16.35
N LEU A 73 1.07 -5.40 15.24
CA LEU A 73 1.39 -4.75 13.97
C LEU A 73 0.10 -4.52 13.18
N GLU A 74 -0.18 -3.27 12.83
CA GLU A 74 -1.28 -2.89 11.95
C GLU A 74 -0.77 -2.76 10.51
N SER A 75 -1.38 -3.50 9.58
CA SER A 75 -1.06 -3.49 8.15
C SER A 75 -2.34 -3.66 7.30
N PRO A 76 -2.65 -2.73 6.36
CA PRO A 76 -2.01 -1.43 6.18
C PRO A 76 -2.39 -0.50 7.34
N CYS A 77 -1.45 0.34 7.78
CA CYS A 77 -1.70 1.31 8.83
C CYS A 77 -2.53 2.49 8.31
N MET A 78 -3.69 2.70 8.92
CA MET A 78 -4.63 3.75 8.55
C MET A 78 -4.91 4.65 9.75
N GLY A 79 -4.93 5.96 9.55
CA GLY A 79 -5.20 6.97 10.57
C GLY A 79 -6.36 7.89 10.21
N GLY A 80 -6.95 8.54 11.20
CA GLY A 80 -7.93 9.62 10.99
C GLY A 80 -7.23 10.94 10.68
N ARG A 81 -7.88 11.81 9.90
CA ARG A 81 -7.40 13.16 9.58
C ARG A 81 -8.37 14.22 10.08
N LYS A 82 -7.88 15.18 10.85
CA LYS A 82 -8.67 16.32 11.35
C LYS A 82 -9.48 16.98 10.22
N GLY A 83 -10.78 17.17 10.46
CA GLY A 83 -11.68 17.81 9.51
C GLY A 83 -12.05 16.96 8.29
N ARG A 84 -11.80 15.64 8.33
CA ARG A 84 -12.27 14.69 7.31
C ARG A 84 -12.82 13.42 7.95
N ASP A 85 -13.92 12.93 7.39
CA ASP A 85 -14.51 11.66 7.79
C ASP A 85 -13.81 10.50 7.10
N GLY A 86 -13.51 9.45 7.86
CA GLY A 86 -12.90 8.22 7.37
C GLY A 86 -11.42 8.06 7.70
N LEU A 87 -10.87 6.94 7.22
CA LEU A 87 -9.49 6.53 7.45
C LEU A 87 -8.65 6.75 6.19
N PHE A 88 -7.41 7.23 6.37
CA PHE A 88 -6.46 7.47 5.29
C PHE A 88 -5.14 6.73 5.54
N PRO A 89 -4.40 6.37 4.48
CA PRO A 89 -3.09 5.71 4.60
C PRO A 89 -2.14 6.55 5.44
N ALA A 90 -1.71 6.00 6.58
CA ALA A 90 -0.81 6.68 7.50
C ALA A 90 0.52 7.02 6.81
N THR A 91 1.12 8.13 7.23
CA THR A 91 2.43 8.59 6.73
C THR A 91 3.52 8.48 7.78
N ALA A 92 3.15 8.24 9.05
CA ALA A 92 4.08 8.06 10.15
C ALA A 92 3.56 7.07 11.21
N CYS A 93 4.50 6.45 11.93
CA CYS A 93 4.22 5.70 13.15
C CYS A 93 4.57 6.55 14.37
N ILE A 94 3.71 6.54 15.39
CA ILE A 94 3.98 7.21 16.66
C ILE A 94 4.26 6.23 17.77
N LYS A 95 5.12 6.66 18.69
CA LYS A 95 5.31 6.07 20.01
C LYS A 95 5.40 7.20 21.03
N ILE A 96 4.47 7.24 21.96
CA ILE A 96 4.46 8.15 23.10
C ILE A 96 4.68 7.30 24.34
N ALA A 97 5.72 7.60 25.10
CA ALA A 97 5.98 6.98 26.39
C ALA A 97 6.07 8.10 27.43
N GLY A 98 5.35 7.95 28.52
CA GLY A 98 5.28 8.95 29.57
C GLY A 98 4.89 8.36 30.91
N TYR A 99 4.82 9.22 31.91
CA TYR A 99 4.32 8.90 33.22
C TYR A 99 3.44 10.05 33.73
N TYR A 100 2.52 9.74 34.62
CA TYR A 100 1.68 10.72 35.29
C TYR A 100 2.42 11.30 36.49
N ASP A 101 2.57 12.62 36.57
CA ASP A 101 3.34 13.28 37.64
C ASP A 101 2.72 13.09 39.04
N ASP A 102 1.40 12.96 39.12
CA ASP A 102 0.64 12.84 40.36
C ASP A 102 0.63 11.41 40.94
N THR A 103 0.54 10.41 40.08
CA THR A 103 0.39 8.99 40.47
C THR A 103 1.66 8.16 40.23
N GLY A 104 2.59 8.66 39.42
CA GLY A 104 3.77 7.92 38.96
C GLY A 104 3.44 6.79 37.97
N GLU A 105 2.18 6.67 37.54
CA GLU A 105 1.75 5.62 36.61
C GLU A 105 2.39 5.81 35.24
N THR A 106 2.78 4.71 34.58
CA THR A 106 3.39 4.77 33.25
C THR A 106 2.38 4.53 32.15
N ILE A 107 2.59 5.16 30.99
CA ILE A 107 1.77 4.94 29.81
C ILE A 107 2.63 4.90 28.55
N THR A 108 2.38 3.90 27.71
CA THR A 108 2.93 3.80 26.36
C THR A 108 1.78 3.71 25.36
N VAL A 109 1.81 4.55 24.32
CA VAL A 109 0.83 4.54 23.22
C VAL A 109 1.58 4.47 21.90
N ARG A 110 1.21 3.52 21.04
CA ARG A 110 1.68 3.45 19.66
C ARG A 110 0.50 3.42 18.70
N GLY A 111 0.68 4.00 17.51
CA GLY A 111 -0.39 4.02 16.52
C GLY A 111 -0.01 4.61 15.17
N CYS A 112 -1.02 4.65 14.32
CA CYS A 112 -1.02 5.19 12.97
C CYS A 112 -1.25 6.69 12.99
N ALA A 113 -0.41 7.45 12.28
CA ALA A 113 -0.52 8.90 12.22
C ALA A 113 -0.40 9.46 10.80
N LEU A 114 -1.06 10.60 10.60
CA LEU A 114 -1.03 11.38 9.37
C LEU A 114 -0.43 12.74 9.69
N ASP A 115 0.47 13.21 8.83
CA ASP A 115 0.89 14.61 8.86
C ASP A 115 -0.27 15.50 8.38
N SER A 116 -0.60 16.52 9.17
CA SER A 116 -1.65 17.51 8.89
C SER A 116 -1.34 18.33 7.63
N GLY A 117 -0.05 18.46 7.26
CA GLY A 117 0.42 19.21 6.09
C GLY A 117 0.33 20.74 6.26
N THR A 118 0.19 21.22 7.51
CA THR A 118 0.09 22.65 7.86
C THR A 118 1.48 23.23 8.09
N LEU A 119 1.73 24.50 7.74
CA LEU A 119 3.03 25.21 7.85
C LEU A 119 3.59 25.36 9.29
N THR A 120 2.92 24.74 10.26
CA THR A 120 3.27 24.71 11.68
C THR A 120 3.49 23.26 12.10
N THR A 121 4.37 22.57 11.37
CA THR A 121 4.78 21.18 11.61
C THR A 121 5.20 20.92 13.06
N ASP A 122 5.62 21.96 13.79
CA ASP A 122 6.06 21.87 15.19
C ASP A 122 4.96 22.07 16.25
N THR A 123 3.73 22.50 15.89
CA THR A 123 2.65 22.75 16.89
C THR A 123 1.42 21.85 16.76
N GLU A 124 1.24 21.14 15.65
CA GLU A 124 0.15 20.19 15.47
C GLU A 124 0.66 18.78 15.23
N ILE A 125 1.76 18.40 15.91
CA ILE A 125 2.61 17.33 15.42
C ILE A 125 1.81 16.08 15.11
N ILE A 126 0.92 15.58 15.99
CA ILE A 126 -0.05 14.50 15.69
C ILE A 126 -1.26 14.60 16.65
N GLN A 127 -2.47 14.91 16.16
CA GLN A 127 -3.68 14.85 16.99
C GLN A 127 -4.21 13.42 17.05
N LEU A 128 -4.12 12.80 18.23
CA LEU A 128 -4.82 11.54 18.55
C LEU A 128 -6.32 11.84 18.69
N GLN A 129 -7.15 11.28 17.79
CA GLN A 129 -8.61 11.21 17.96
C GLN A 129 -9.03 9.83 18.46
#